data_AF-A0A7I0J4C8-F1
#
_entry.id   AF-A0A7I0J4C8-F1
#
_cell.length_a   1.000
_cell.length_b   1.000
_cell.length_c   1.000
_cell.angle_alpha   90.00
_cell.angle_beta   90.00
_cell.angle_gamma   90.00
#
_symmetry.space_group_name_H-M   'P 1'
#
loop_
_entity.id
_entity.type
_entity.pdbx_description
1 polymer ?
#
loop_
_entity_poly.entity_id
_entity_poly.type
_entity_poly.pdbx_seq_one_letter_code
_entity_poly.pdbx_strand_id
1 'polypeptide(L)'
;ELTDRRAKPAVYFGGKTRIIDFALSNALNSGIRRLGVATQYKAHSLIRHLQRGWNFLRPERNESFDILPASQRVSETQWYEGTADAVYQNID
;
A
#
# COMPACT_ATOMS: atom_id res chain seq x y z
N GLU A 1 19.18 -0.72 -10.66
CA GLU A 1 18.57 -1.78 -11.50
C GLU A 1 17.27 -2.42 -10.98
N LEU A 2 17.15 -2.80 -9.69
CA LEU A 2 15.93 -3.51 -9.20
C LEU A 2 14.77 -2.60 -8.75
N THR A 3 15.07 -1.41 -8.25
CA THR A 3 14.09 -0.42 -7.70
C THR A 3 14.02 0.87 -8.52
N ASP A 4 14.72 0.94 -9.65
CA ASP A 4 14.78 2.15 -10.48
C ASP A 4 13.41 2.52 -11.04
N ARG A 5 12.53 1.53 -11.25
CA ARG A 5 11.18 1.71 -11.81
C ARG A 5 10.05 1.26 -10.88
N ARG A 6 10.38 0.75 -9.68
CA ARG A 6 9.41 0.21 -8.73
C ARG A 6 9.84 0.45 -7.29
N ALA A 7 8.89 0.72 -6.40
CA ALA A 7 9.17 0.79 -4.98
C ALA A 7 9.69 -0.56 -4.45
N LYS A 8 10.54 -0.53 -3.41
CA LYS A 8 11.08 -1.74 -2.75
C LYS A 8 9.98 -2.77 -2.39
N PRO A 9 8.80 -2.38 -1.86
CA PRO A 9 7.74 -3.35 -1.54
C PRO A 9 7.15 -4.07 -2.77
N ALA A 10 7.32 -3.51 -3.97
CA ALA A 10 6.84 -4.07 -5.23
C ALA A 10 7.82 -5.07 -5.88
N VAL A 11 8.98 -5.29 -5.27
CA VAL A 11 9.97 -6.26 -5.78
C VAL A 11 9.44 -7.68 -5.57
N TYR A 12 9.61 -8.51 -6.60
CA TYR A 12 9.24 -9.93 -6.57
C TYR A 12 10.12 -10.70 -5.59
N PHE A 13 9.51 -11.64 -4.87
CA PHE A 13 10.18 -12.52 -3.93
C PHE A 13 9.57 -13.93 -4.03
N GLY A 14 10.38 -14.98 -3.95
CA GLY A 14 9.88 -16.36 -3.97
C GLY A 14 9.09 -16.76 -5.23
N GLY A 15 9.34 -16.11 -6.37
CA GLY A 15 8.78 -16.46 -7.69
C GLY A 15 7.37 -15.94 -7.98
N LYS A 16 6.45 -15.93 -6.99
CA LYS A 16 5.04 -15.54 -7.21
C LYS A 16 4.56 -14.36 -6.37
N THR A 17 5.24 -14.04 -5.27
CA THR A 17 4.81 -12.99 -4.34
C THR A 17 5.70 -11.75 -4.47
N ARG A 18 5.30 -10.68 -3.78
CA ARG A 18 6.09 -9.48 -3.59
C ARG A 18 6.38 -9.27 -2.11
N ILE A 19 7.40 -8.48 -1.80
CA ILE A 19 7.82 -8.20 -0.42
C ILE A 19 6.63 -7.70 0.44
N ILE A 20 5.77 -6.85 -0.11
CA ILE A 20 4.60 -6.32 0.62
C ILE A 20 3.61 -7.41 1.07
N ASP A 21 3.51 -8.52 0.33
CA ASP A 21 2.51 -9.55 0.60
C ASP A 21 2.75 -10.23 1.96
N PHE A 22 3.99 -10.25 2.45
CA PHE A 22 4.31 -10.80 3.77
C PHE A 22 3.67 -9.99 4.90
N ALA A 23 3.81 -8.67 4.87
CA ALA A 23 3.23 -7.79 5.89
C ALA A 23 1.70 -7.84 5.86
N LEU A 24 1.10 -7.82 4.67
CA LEU A 24 -0.35 -7.87 4.51
C LEU A 24 -0.92 -9.24 4.91
N SER A 25 -0.24 -10.33 4.55
CA SER A 25 -0.65 -11.69 4.94
C SER A 25 -0.56 -11.88 6.46
N ASN A 26 0.49 -11.35 7.10
CA ASN A 26 0.60 -11.38 8.56
C ASN A 26 -0.59 -10.66 9.21
N ALA A 27 -0.91 -9.44 8.77
CA ALA A 27 -2.02 -8.68 9.32
C ALA A 27 -3.36 -9.43 9.15
N LEU A 28 -3.61 -9.97 7.96
CA LEU A 28 -4.83 -10.74 7.69
C LEU A 28 -4.91 -12.02 8.55
N ASN A 29 -3.82 -12.76 8.67
CA ASN A 29 -3.74 -13.99 9.48
C ASN A 29 -3.85 -13.71 10.98
N SER A 30 -3.48 -12.50 11.42
CA SER A 30 -3.68 -12.02 12.80
C SER A 30 -5.09 -11.47 13.06
N GLY A 31 -6.00 -11.52 12.08
CA GLY A 31 -7.37 -11.05 12.22
C GLY A 31 -7.56 -9.54 12.03
N ILE A 32 -6.55 -8.82 11.55
CA ILE A 32 -6.66 -7.40 11.22
C ILE A 32 -7.43 -7.28 9.89
N ARG A 33 -8.62 -6.65 9.95
CA ARG A 33 -9.55 -6.54 8.82
C ARG A 33 -9.57 -5.19 8.13
N ARG A 34 -8.93 -4.18 8.73
CA ARG A 34 -8.81 -2.82 8.20
C ARG A 34 -7.34 -2.55 7.93
N LEU A 35 -6.98 -2.43 6.65
CA LEU A 35 -5.60 -2.32 6.19
C LEU A 35 -5.46 -1.02 5.39
N GLY A 36 -4.45 -0.22 5.73
CA GLY A 36 -4.06 0.97 4.96
C GLY A 36 -2.64 0.81 4.42
N VAL A 37 -2.43 1.16 3.16
CA VAL A 37 -1.11 1.16 2.53
C VAL A 37 -0.77 2.55 2.00
N ALA A 38 0.07 3.26 2.77
CA ALA A 38 0.65 4.53 2.34
C ALA A 38 1.75 4.29 1.30
N THR A 39 1.64 4.93 0.13
CA THR A 39 2.60 4.79 -0.96
C THR A 39 3.19 6.14 -1.36
N GLN A 40 4.51 6.13 -1.58
CA GLN A 40 5.30 7.31 -1.96
C GLN A 40 5.79 7.16 -3.41
N TYR A 41 7.11 7.25 -3.64
CA TYR A 41 7.72 7.25 -4.96
C TYR A 41 7.52 5.94 -5.73
N LYS A 42 7.35 6.05 -7.05
CA LYS A 42 7.33 4.92 -8.01
C LYS A 42 6.31 3.83 -7.63
N ALA A 43 5.17 4.25 -7.09
CA ALA A 43 4.14 3.37 -6.55
C ALA A 43 3.25 2.71 -7.61
N HIS A 44 3.26 3.14 -8.88
CA HIS A 44 2.33 2.65 -9.91
C HIS A 44 2.22 1.11 -9.99
N SER A 45 3.38 0.43 -10.05
CA SER A 45 3.40 -1.03 -10.10
C SER A 45 2.95 -1.69 -8.79
N LEU A 46 3.15 -1.02 -7.65
CA LEU A 46 2.69 -1.46 -6.33
C LEU A 46 1.18 -1.33 -6.23
N ILE A 47 0.63 -0.14 -6.53
CA ILE A 47 -0.80 0.16 -6.52
C ILE A 47 -1.55 -0.83 -7.40
N ARG A 48 -1.08 -1.07 -8.63
CA ARG A 48 -1.70 -2.07 -9.53
C ARG A 48 -1.71 -3.49 -8.94
N HIS A 49 -0.66 -3.88 -8.24
CA HIS A 49 -0.59 -5.19 -7.58
C HIS A 49 -1.58 -5.28 -6.43
N LEU A 50 -1.67 -4.24 -5.60
CA LEU A 50 -2.62 -4.18 -4.50
C LEU A 50 -4.07 -4.18 -5.00
N GLN A 51 -4.40 -3.36 -6.01
CA GLN A 51 -5.74 -3.31 -6.60
C GLN A 51 -6.20 -4.65 -7.22
N ARG A 52 -5.27 -5.47 -7.70
CA ARG A 52 -5.59 -6.77 -8.32
C ARG A 52 -5.54 -7.92 -7.34
N GLY A 53 -4.56 -7.92 -6.43
CA GLY A 53 -4.29 -9.02 -5.50
C GLY A 53 -5.02 -8.91 -4.16
N TRP A 54 -5.40 -7.71 -3.74
CA TRP A 54 -5.96 -7.42 -2.41
C TRP A 54 -7.37 -6.79 -2.47
N ASN A 55 -8.17 -7.14 -3.48
CA ASN A 55 -9.52 -6.58 -3.72
C ASN A 55 -10.69 -7.40 -3.12
N PHE A 56 -10.39 -8.36 -2.26
CA PHE A 56 -11.39 -9.28 -1.70
C PHE A 56 -12.00 -8.78 -0.37
N LEU A 57 -11.43 -7.75 0.25
CA LEU A 57 -11.95 -7.15 1.49
C LEU A 57 -13.18 -6.30 1.18
N ARG A 58 -14.21 -6.43 2.02
CA ARG A 58 -15.56 -5.89 1.79
C ARG A 58 -15.99 -4.97 2.96
N PRO A 59 -16.31 -3.69 2.70
CA PRO A 59 -16.80 -2.77 3.74
C PRO A 59 -18.03 -3.28 4.49
N GLU A 60 -18.91 -4.03 3.82
CA GLU A 60 -20.12 -4.60 4.41
C GLU A 60 -19.82 -5.63 5.51
N ARG A 61 -18.61 -6.19 5.51
CA ARG A 61 -18.12 -7.17 6.49
C ARG A 61 -17.21 -6.54 7.55
N ASN A 62 -17.23 -5.21 7.68
CA ASN A 62 -16.33 -4.47 8.57
C ASN A 62 -14.84 -4.64 8.19
N GLU A 63 -14.57 -4.86 6.90
CA GLU A 63 -13.22 -4.99 6.33
C GLU A 63 -12.91 -3.80 5.42
N SER A 64 -11.68 -3.30 5.41
CA SER A 64 -11.26 -2.25 4.49
C SER A 64 -9.83 -2.46 4.00
N PHE A 65 -9.59 -2.02 2.77
CA PHE A 65 -8.27 -2.01 2.15
C PHE A 65 -8.07 -0.71 1.39
N ASP A 66 -7.37 0.23 2.03
CA ASP A 66 -7.23 1.59 1.55
C ASP A 66 -5.81 1.82 1.02
N ILE A 67 -5.71 2.24 -0.25
CA ILE A 67 -4.43 2.61 -0.86
C ILE A 67 -4.31 4.12 -0.79
N LEU A 68 -3.28 4.61 -0.10
CA LEU A 68 -3.11 6.03 0.25
C LEU A 68 -1.86 6.58 -0.47
N PRO A 69 -1.98 7.07 -1.71
CA PRO A 69 -0.86 7.66 -2.44
C PRO A 69 -0.59 9.11 -1.99
N ALA A 70 0.68 9.45 -1.85
CA ALA A 70 1.13 10.75 -1.35
C ALA A 70 0.62 11.98 -2.13
N SER A 71 0.47 11.87 -3.45
CA SER A 71 0.27 13.04 -4.32
C SER A 71 -1.19 13.30 -4.75
N GLN A 72 -2.18 12.56 -4.24
CA GLN A 72 -3.55 12.61 -4.80
C GLN A 72 -4.59 13.35 -3.94
N ARG A 73 -4.27 13.78 -2.71
CA ARG A 73 -5.26 14.44 -1.83
C ARG A 73 -5.19 15.97 -1.82
N VAL A 74 -4.01 16.60 -1.94
CA VAL A 74 -3.86 18.05 -1.68
C VAL A 74 -3.19 18.83 -2.83
N SER A 75 -2.19 18.25 -3.49
CA SER A 75 -1.47 18.86 -4.62
C SER A 75 -0.63 17.80 -5.34
N GLU A 76 -0.48 17.90 -6.67
CA GLU A 76 0.42 17.02 -7.45
C GLU A 76 1.88 17.08 -6.96
N THR A 77 2.25 18.13 -6.21
CA THR A 77 3.62 18.36 -5.71
C THR A 77 3.83 17.96 -4.25
N GLN A 78 2.78 17.61 -3.50
CA GLN A 78 2.92 17.30 -2.09
C GLN A 78 3.25 15.81 -1.91
N TRP A 79 4.45 15.54 -1.40
CA TRP A 79 4.90 14.22 -1.00
C TRP A 79 4.78 14.09 0.51
N TYR A 80 4.69 12.87 1.05
CA TYR A 80 4.83 12.70 2.50
C TYR A 80 6.23 13.15 2.92
N GLU A 81 6.33 14.07 3.89
CA GLU A 81 7.58 14.55 4.47
C GLU A 81 8.29 13.45 5.28
N GLY A 82 7.53 12.44 5.71
CA GLY A 82 8.03 11.26 6.40
C GLY A 82 6.93 10.24 6.68
N THR A 83 7.27 9.17 7.40
CA THR A 83 6.30 8.11 7.73
C THR A 83 5.23 8.59 8.72
N ALA A 84 5.56 9.51 9.62
CA ALA A 84 4.58 10.11 10.53
C ALA A 84 3.61 11.03 9.78
N ASP A 85 4.13 11.83 8.84
CA ASP A 85 3.32 12.69 7.98
C ASP A 85 2.38 11.87 7.07
N ALA A 86 2.82 10.70 6.60
CA ALA A 86 1.95 9.77 5.87
C ALA A 86 0.73 9.30 6.68
N VAL A 87 0.85 9.18 8.01
CA VAL A 87 -0.30 8.89 8.87
C VAL A 87 -1.12 10.15 9.11
N TYR A 88 -0.46 11.27 9.41
CA TYR A 88 -1.12 12.55 9.70
C TYR A 88 -2.03 13.01 8.55
N GLN A 89 -1.56 12.95 7.30
CA GLN A 89 -2.35 13.32 6.13
C GLN A 89 -3.54 12.38 5.82
N ASN A 90 -3.64 11.24 6.50
CA ASN A 90 -4.70 10.25 6.30
C ASN A 90 -5.43 9.89 7.62
N ILE A 91 -5.35 10.76 8.63
CA ILE A 91 -6.03 10.55 9.90
C ILE A 91 -7.54 10.82 9.81
N ASP A 92 -7.94 11.60 8.79
CA ASP A 92 -9.31 11.93 8.40
C ASP A 92 -9.78 11.09 7.19
#